data_AF-A0A520RCI3-F1
#
_entry.id   AF-A0A520RCI3-F1
#
_cell.length_a   1.000
_cell.length_b   1.000
_cell.length_c   1.000
_cell.angle_alpha   90.00
_cell.angle_beta   90.00
_cell.angle_gamma   90.00
#
_symmetry.space_group_name_H-M   'P 1'
#
loop_
_entity.id
_entity.type
_entity.pdbx_description
1 polymer ?
#
loop_
_entity_poly.entity_id
_entity_poly.type
_entity_poly.pdbx_seq_one_letter_code
_entity_poly.pdbx_strand_id
1 'polypeptide(L)'
;MSGSKKDRSLPDVSAAVSNGSGQSGLEALSSSERIGDARKIASETNDIKPTVSHMLGEVTWLLSQSPTHKHFAIGDLEWLVMPAILLEQFRVFHGPKQPLGFALWASFSEEAEKRFKEQVAAGHGARLRPDDWRSGDRLWLIELVAPFATPENKLNEAMLADLIDNVFKDRKFKLHLIDPSTGEREEKEIGG
;
A
#
# COMPACT_ATOMS: atom_id res chain seq x y z
N MET A 1 35.87 38.85 32.12
CA MET A 1 35.54 37.45 32.46
C MET A 1 34.64 36.92 31.35
N SER A 2 35.22 36.09 30.48
CA SER A 2 34.66 35.62 29.21
C SER A 2 33.91 34.30 29.43
N GLY A 3 32.64 34.25 29.03
CA GLY A 3 31.80 33.04 29.09
C GLY A 3 32.00 32.19 27.85
N SER A 4 32.63 31.02 28.03
CA SER A 4 32.99 30.10 26.95
C SER A 4 31.77 29.34 26.41
N LYS A 5 31.57 29.42 25.10
CA LYS A 5 30.56 28.74 24.29
C LYS A 5 30.94 27.26 24.18
N LYS A 6 30.18 26.34 24.80
CA LYS A 6 30.39 24.89 24.63
C LYS A 6 29.97 24.46 23.23
N ASP A 7 30.99 24.24 22.41
CA ASP A 7 30.92 23.55 21.14
C ASP A 7 30.41 22.11 21.36
N ARG A 8 29.27 21.75 20.75
CA ARG A 8 28.76 20.37 20.70
C ARG A 8 29.08 19.84 19.32
N SER A 9 30.30 19.33 19.17
CA SER A 9 30.66 18.48 18.04
C SER A 9 29.78 17.22 18.06
N LEU A 10 29.18 16.89 16.91
CA LEU A 10 28.45 15.64 16.70
C LEU A 10 29.44 14.46 16.74
N PRO A 11 29.07 13.29 17.29
CA PRO A 11 29.97 12.15 17.29
C PRO A 11 30.26 11.67 15.87
N ASP A 12 31.54 11.42 15.59
CA ASP A 12 32.05 10.84 14.35
C ASP A 12 31.46 9.42 14.18
N VAL A 13 30.57 9.29 13.19
CA VAL A 13 29.87 8.04 12.84
C VAL A 13 30.74 7.05 12.04
N SER A 14 32.02 7.34 11.83
CA SER A 14 32.94 6.41 11.15
C SER A 14 33.32 5.17 11.98
N ALA A 15 33.00 5.14 13.28
CA ALA A 15 33.39 4.04 14.19
C ALA A 15 32.35 2.90 14.33
N ALA A 16 31.21 2.94 13.63
CA ALA A 16 30.14 1.95 13.80
C ALA A 16 30.17 0.75 12.85
N VAL A 17 31.25 0.53 12.08
CA VAL A 17 31.45 -0.69 11.27
C VAL A 17 32.59 -1.54 11.84
N SER A 18 32.45 -1.90 13.12
CA SER A 18 33.32 -2.90 13.77
C SER A 18 32.44 -3.96 14.45
N ASN A 19 31.71 -4.72 13.64
CA ASN A 19 31.09 -5.97 14.10
C ASN A 19 31.99 -7.16 13.69
N GLY A 20 33.06 -7.33 14.46
CA GLY A 20 33.76 -8.61 14.58
C GLY A 20 32.87 -9.61 15.30
N SER A 21 32.18 -10.46 14.53
CA SER A 21 31.58 -11.75 14.92
C SER A 21 30.69 -12.34 13.81
N GLY A 22 30.30 -11.53 12.81
CA GLY A 22 29.51 -12.00 11.67
C GLY A 22 30.29 -12.76 10.59
N GLN A 23 31.62 -12.57 10.49
CA GLN A 23 32.44 -13.24 9.48
C GLN A 23 32.71 -14.72 9.80
N SER A 24 32.87 -15.09 11.08
CA SER A 24 33.20 -16.47 11.46
C SER A 24 32.06 -17.46 11.20
N GLY A 25 30.80 -17.00 11.26
CA GLY A 25 29.64 -17.82 10.93
C GLY A 25 29.43 -18.03 9.42
N LEU A 26 29.89 -17.09 8.59
CA LEU A 26 29.76 -17.16 7.12
C LEU A 26 30.80 -18.10 6.48
N GLU A 27 31.98 -18.22 7.08
CA GLU A 27 33.05 -19.12 6.65
C GLU A 27 32.84 -20.57 7.11
N ALA A 28 32.06 -20.80 8.17
CA ALA A 28 31.84 -22.11 8.78
C ALA A 28 30.95 -23.07 7.96
N LEU A 29 30.20 -22.56 6.98
CA LEU A 29 29.39 -23.40 6.09
C LEU A 29 30.25 -23.88 4.91
N SER A 30 30.20 -25.17 4.57
CA SER A 30 30.87 -25.63 3.36
C SER A 30 30.21 -25.01 2.12
N SER A 31 30.98 -24.80 1.04
CA SER A 31 30.43 -24.26 -0.21
C SER A 31 29.27 -25.10 -0.76
N SER A 32 29.28 -26.42 -0.52
CA SER A 32 28.18 -27.33 -0.86
C SER A 32 26.93 -27.12 0.00
N GLU A 33 27.07 -26.84 1.30
CA GLU A 33 25.94 -26.53 2.19
C GLU A 33 25.32 -25.19 1.82
N ARG A 34 26.13 -24.15 1.57
CA ARG A 34 25.63 -22.86 1.09
C ARG A 34 24.86 -22.97 -0.23
N ILE A 35 25.36 -23.79 -1.17
CA ILE A 35 24.69 -24.03 -2.45
C ILE A 35 23.41 -24.86 -2.26
N GLY A 36 23.41 -25.83 -1.34
CA GLY A 36 22.25 -26.64 -0.99
C GLY A 36 21.13 -25.84 -0.35
N ASP A 37 21.45 -25.01 0.64
CA ASP A 37 20.49 -24.13 1.31
C ASP A 37 19.97 -23.04 0.37
N ALA A 38 20.82 -22.43 -0.44
CA ALA A 38 20.39 -21.46 -1.45
C ALA A 38 19.45 -22.07 -2.50
N ARG A 39 19.72 -23.32 -2.94
CA ARG A 39 18.83 -24.05 -3.85
C ARG A 39 17.52 -24.45 -3.19
N LYS A 40 17.54 -24.82 -1.91
CA LYS A 40 16.34 -25.14 -1.14
C LYS A 40 15.44 -23.91 -0.97
N ILE A 41 16.01 -22.79 -0.55
CA ILE A 41 15.32 -21.50 -0.43
C ILE A 41 14.72 -21.10 -1.79
N ALA A 42 15.51 -21.18 -2.88
CA ALA A 42 15.03 -20.86 -4.22
C ALA A 42 13.91 -21.81 -4.70
N SER A 43 13.96 -23.09 -4.35
CA SER A 43 12.94 -24.08 -4.72
C SER A 43 11.63 -23.92 -3.94
N GLU A 44 11.70 -23.48 -2.68
CA GLU A 44 10.52 -23.21 -1.86
C GLU A 44 9.82 -21.91 -2.28
N THR A 45 10.46 -21.03 -3.06
CA THR A 45 9.94 -19.71 -3.45
C THR A 45 8.82 -19.77 -4.51
N ASN A 46 8.71 -20.86 -5.29
CA ASN A 46 7.83 -20.90 -6.47
C ASN A 46 6.32 -21.08 -6.18
N ASP A 47 5.92 -21.40 -4.94
CA ASP A 47 4.51 -21.54 -4.52
C ASP A 47 4.17 -20.73 -3.24
N ILE A 48 5.02 -19.77 -2.86
CA ILE A 48 4.77 -18.95 -1.67
C ILE A 48 3.69 -17.92 -1.98
N LYS A 49 2.52 -18.07 -1.35
CA LYS A 49 1.52 -16.99 -1.31
C LYS A 49 2.19 -15.71 -0.82
N PRO A 50 1.99 -14.56 -1.50
CA PRO A 50 2.58 -13.30 -1.08
C PRO A 50 2.29 -13.02 0.39
N THR A 51 3.32 -12.67 1.15
CA THR A 51 3.17 -12.29 2.55
C THR A 51 2.53 -10.89 2.66
N VAL A 52 2.04 -10.54 3.85
CA VAL A 52 1.61 -9.16 4.16
C VAL A 52 2.73 -8.16 3.86
N SER A 53 3.98 -8.50 4.19
CA SER A 53 5.15 -7.67 3.92
C SER A 53 5.45 -7.51 2.42
N HIS A 54 5.24 -8.56 1.61
CA HIS A 54 5.33 -8.46 0.15
C HIS A 54 4.29 -7.47 -0.38
N MET A 55 3.03 -7.65 -0.01
CA MET A 55 1.94 -6.78 -0.51
C MET A 55 2.10 -5.34 -0.05
N LEU A 56 2.50 -5.12 1.21
CA LEU A 56 2.79 -3.78 1.72
C LEU A 56 3.94 -3.15 0.93
N GLY A 57 4.98 -3.91 0.58
CA GLY A 57 6.09 -3.44 -0.23
C GLY A 57 5.65 -2.98 -1.62
N GLU A 58 4.84 -3.77 -2.31
CA GLU A 58 4.30 -3.42 -3.63
C GLU A 58 3.41 -2.17 -3.58
N VAL A 59 2.49 -2.10 -2.62
CA VAL A 59 1.61 -0.93 -2.45
C VAL A 59 2.42 0.32 -2.09
N THR A 60 3.37 0.21 -1.17
CA THR A 60 4.27 1.31 -0.80
C THR A 60 5.08 1.80 -2.00
N TRP A 61 5.60 0.88 -2.81
CA TRP A 61 6.31 1.24 -4.03
C TRP A 61 5.40 1.97 -5.01
N LEU A 62 4.19 1.47 -5.28
CA LEU A 62 3.21 2.17 -6.14
C LEU A 62 2.85 3.56 -5.63
N LEU A 63 2.64 3.71 -4.31
CA LEU A 63 2.37 5.00 -3.67
C LEU A 63 3.54 5.98 -3.88
N SER A 64 4.80 5.51 -3.82
CA SER A 64 5.98 6.34 -4.08
C SER A 64 6.03 6.86 -5.53
N GLN A 65 5.38 6.17 -6.48
CA GLN A 65 5.29 6.58 -7.88
C GLN A 65 4.12 7.55 -8.13
N SER A 66 3.20 7.71 -7.19
CA SER A 66 2.03 8.58 -7.33
C SER A 66 2.33 9.99 -6.81
N PRO A 67 2.18 11.05 -7.63
CA PRO A 67 2.44 12.43 -7.20
C PRO A 67 1.62 12.88 -5.99
N THR A 68 0.39 12.37 -5.85
CA THR A 68 -0.52 12.70 -4.75
C THR A 68 -0.23 11.93 -3.46
N HIS A 69 0.50 10.83 -3.52
CA HIS A 69 0.73 9.93 -2.39
C HIS A 69 2.18 9.81 -1.93
N LYS A 70 3.16 10.18 -2.77
CA LYS A 70 4.60 9.97 -2.51
C LYS A 70 5.15 10.63 -1.22
N HIS A 71 4.35 11.49 -0.58
CA HIS A 71 4.70 12.17 0.67
C HIS A 71 3.97 11.61 1.90
N PHE A 72 3.22 10.52 1.75
CA PHE A 72 2.60 9.83 2.88
C PHE A 72 3.67 9.35 3.85
N ALA A 73 3.42 9.59 5.14
CA ALA A 73 4.26 9.04 6.19
C ALA A 73 4.00 7.54 6.33
N ILE A 74 4.93 6.80 6.95
CA ILE A 74 4.72 5.38 7.26
C ILE A 74 3.46 5.19 8.11
N GLY A 75 3.20 6.10 9.05
CA GLY A 75 1.97 6.10 9.83
C GLY A 75 0.71 6.24 8.98
N ASP A 76 0.80 6.81 7.78
CA ASP A 76 -0.34 6.88 6.86
C ASP A 76 -0.70 5.55 6.23
N LEU A 77 0.30 4.69 6.01
CA LEU A 77 0.08 3.33 5.53
C LEU A 77 -0.61 2.46 6.58
N GLU A 78 -0.36 2.72 7.87
CA GLU A 78 -0.97 1.95 8.95
C GLU A 78 -2.48 2.14 9.04
N TRP A 79 -3.00 3.33 8.75
CA TRP A 79 -4.45 3.57 8.77
C TRP A 79 -5.13 3.36 7.41
N LEU A 80 -4.43 3.56 6.29
CA LEU A 80 -4.99 3.43 4.95
C LEU A 80 -4.81 2.03 4.36
N VAL A 81 -3.61 1.46 4.44
CA VAL A 81 -3.22 0.27 3.67
C VAL A 81 -3.29 -0.99 4.51
N MET A 82 -2.79 -0.95 5.74
CA MET A 82 -2.69 -2.15 6.59
C MET A 82 -4.04 -2.82 6.87
N PRO A 83 -5.13 -2.10 7.21
CA PRO A 83 -6.41 -2.75 7.46
C PRO A 83 -6.95 -3.43 6.19
N ALA A 84 -6.79 -2.80 5.03
CA ALA A 84 -7.18 -3.38 3.74
C ALA A 84 -6.43 -4.69 3.47
N ILE A 85 -5.10 -4.70 3.65
CA ILE A 85 -4.28 -5.89 3.41
C ILE A 85 -4.65 -7.01 4.39
N LEU A 86 -4.76 -6.70 5.67
CA LEU A 86 -5.08 -7.69 6.71
C LEU A 86 -6.48 -8.29 6.56
N LEU A 87 -7.42 -7.52 6.00
CA LEU A 87 -8.79 -7.97 5.71
C LEU A 87 -8.95 -8.57 4.31
N GLU A 88 -7.86 -8.66 3.53
CA GLU A 88 -7.89 -9.09 2.12
C GLU A 88 -8.87 -8.26 1.26
N GLN A 89 -9.05 -6.98 1.62
CA GLN A 89 -9.90 -6.03 0.91
C GLN A 89 -9.10 -5.11 -0.01
N PHE A 90 -8.27 -5.73 -0.84
CA PHE A 90 -7.40 -5.04 -1.78
C PHE A 90 -7.13 -5.89 -3.03
N ARG A 91 -6.71 -5.24 -4.10
CA ARG A 91 -6.20 -5.90 -5.31
C ARG A 91 -4.99 -5.15 -5.84
N VAL A 92 -3.91 -5.86 -6.12
CA VAL A 92 -2.77 -5.32 -6.87
C VAL A 92 -2.85 -5.84 -8.29
N PHE A 93 -2.59 -4.97 -9.25
CA PHE A 93 -2.64 -5.28 -10.68
C PHE A 93 -1.22 -5.40 -11.18
N HIS A 94 -0.83 -6.58 -11.64
CA HIS A 94 0.53 -6.85 -12.10
C HIS A 94 0.64 -6.77 -13.61
N GLY A 95 1.65 -6.05 -14.07
CA GLY A 95 2.14 -6.14 -15.44
C GLY A 95 3.26 -7.18 -15.53
N PRO A 96 3.83 -7.38 -16.73
CA PRO A 96 4.85 -8.42 -16.95
C PRO A 96 6.12 -8.30 -16.11
N LYS A 97 6.41 -7.11 -15.56
CA LYS A 97 7.68 -6.80 -14.87
C LYS A 97 7.52 -6.12 -13.52
N GLN A 98 6.35 -5.56 -13.23
CA GLN A 98 6.12 -4.72 -12.06
C GLN A 98 4.62 -4.59 -11.78
N PRO A 99 4.22 -4.25 -10.54
CA PRO A 99 2.86 -3.84 -10.28
C PRO A 99 2.55 -2.53 -11.02
N LEU A 100 1.34 -2.40 -11.54
CA LEU A 100 0.86 -1.27 -12.35
C LEU A 100 -0.07 -0.34 -11.56
N GLY A 101 -0.72 -0.87 -10.54
CA GLY A 101 -1.63 -0.14 -9.68
C GLY A 101 -2.23 -1.04 -8.60
N PHE A 102 -2.98 -0.44 -7.70
CA PHE A 102 -3.73 -1.17 -6.68
C PHE A 102 -5.07 -0.51 -6.39
N ALA A 103 -5.97 -1.27 -5.79
CA ALA A 103 -7.26 -0.81 -5.31
C ALA A 103 -7.50 -1.29 -3.87
N LEU A 104 -8.14 -0.45 -3.05
CA LEU A 104 -8.57 -0.77 -1.69
C LEU A 104 -10.08 -0.56 -1.58
N TRP A 105 -10.77 -1.43 -0.87
CA TRP A 105 -12.22 -1.27 -0.62
C TRP A 105 -12.61 -1.51 0.83
N ALA A 106 -13.79 -1.02 1.19
CA ALA A 106 -14.42 -1.25 2.47
C ALA A 106 -15.90 -1.62 2.26
N SER A 107 -16.46 -2.43 3.16
CA SER A 107 -17.91 -2.66 3.21
C SER A 107 -18.45 -2.13 4.54
N PHE A 108 -19.24 -1.07 4.46
CA PHE A 108 -19.69 -0.30 5.61
C PHE A 108 -21.07 -0.74 6.12
N SER A 109 -21.28 -0.58 7.43
CA SER A 109 -22.63 -0.36 7.96
C SER A 109 -23.15 1.02 7.55
N GLU A 110 -24.44 1.29 7.75
CA GLU A 110 -25.00 2.62 7.48
C GLU A 110 -24.33 3.73 8.30
N GLU A 111 -24.06 3.48 9.57
CA GLU A 111 -23.42 4.43 10.48
C GLU A 111 -21.95 4.67 10.11
N ALA A 112 -21.23 3.61 9.68
CA ALA A 112 -19.87 3.73 9.22
C ALA A 112 -19.78 4.51 7.89
N GLU A 113 -20.68 4.23 6.94
CA GLU A 113 -20.75 4.95 5.67
C GLU A 113 -21.04 6.44 5.90
N LYS A 114 -21.99 6.76 6.78
CA LYS A 114 -22.32 8.16 7.10
C LYS A 114 -21.10 8.91 7.64
N ARG A 115 -20.38 8.32 8.60
CA ARG A 115 -19.16 8.93 9.17
C ARG A 115 -18.07 9.10 8.13
N PHE A 116 -17.88 8.10 7.27
CA PHE A 116 -16.92 8.18 6.17
C PHE A 116 -17.23 9.37 5.24
N LYS A 117 -18.49 9.51 4.82
CA LYS A 117 -18.93 10.65 3.97
C LYS A 117 -18.69 12.00 4.63
N GLU A 118 -19.01 12.13 5.92
CA GLU A 118 -18.76 13.36 6.70
C GLU A 118 -17.27 13.71 6.78
N GLN A 119 -16.39 12.72 6.98
CA GLN A 119 -14.94 12.94 7.00
C GLN A 119 -14.40 13.39 5.64
N VAL A 120 -14.85 12.75 4.56
CA VAL A 120 -14.45 13.10 3.19
C VAL A 120 -14.92 14.52 2.84
N ALA A 121 -16.17 14.88 3.15
CA ALA A 121 -16.70 16.22 2.93
C ALA A 121 -15.94 17.29 3.71
N ALA A 122 -15.42 16.95 4.90
CA ALA A 122 -14.59 17.83 5.71
C ALA A 122 -13.10 17.89 5.29
N GLY A 123 -12.71 17.20 4.21
CA GLY A 123 -11.35 17.24 3.66
C GLY A 123 -10.31 16.43 4.44
N HIS A 124 -10.72 15.59 5.38
CA HIS A 124 -9.80 14.80 6.22
C HIS A 124 -9.26 13.53 5.54
N GLY A 125 -9.68 13.26 4.31
CA GLY A 125 -9.38 12.02 3.59
C GLY A 125 -10.13 10.81 4.16
N ALA A 126 -9.83 9.62 3.63
CA ALA A 126 -10.48 8.36 3.99
C ALA A 126 -9.88 7.71 5.26
N ARG A 127 -9.88 8.45 6.39
CA ARG A 127 -9.37 7.94 7.68
C ARG A 127 -10.38 7.06 8.41
N LEU A 128 -10.49 5.82 7.95
CA LEU A 128 -11.39 4.80 8.50
C LEU A 128 -10.87 4.25 9.83
N ARG A 129 -11.79 3.92 10.74
CA ARG A 129 -11.43 3.08 11.90
C ARG A 129 -11.20 1.64 11.41
N PRO A 130 -10.31 0.86 12.03
CA PRO A 130 -10.08 -0.54 11.63
C PRO A 130 -11.37 -1.36 11.51
N ASP A 131 -12.29 -1.23 12.47
CA ASP A 131 -13.56 -1.98 12.49
C ASP A 131 -14.54 -1.51 11.39
N ASP A 132 -14.37 -0.31 10.85
CA ASP A 132 -15.28 0.23 9.83
C ASP A 132 -15.08 -0.46 8.48
N TRP A 133 -13.85 -0.94 8.19
CA TRP A 133 -13.48 -1.54 6.90
C TRP A 133 -14.37 -2.70 6.47
N ARG A 134 -14.90 -3.48 7.43
CA ARG A 134 -15.79 -4.62 7.18
C ARG A 134 -16.98 -4.63 8.14
N SER A 135 -17.57 -3.45 8.34
CA SER A 135 -18.67 -3.24 9.29
C SER A 135 -20.06 -3.58 8.75
N GLY A 136 -20.22 -3.77 7.43
CA GLY A 136 -21.51 -4.10 6.83
C GLY A 136 -21.42 -4.52 5.37
N ASP A 137 -22.45 -4.21 4.59
CA ASP A 137 -22.65 -4.67 3.22
C ASP A 137 -22.58 -3.55 2.16
N ARG A 138 -22.44 -2.28 2.57
CA ARG A 138 -22.36 -1.14 1.66
C ARG A 138 -20.94 -0.99 1.12
N LEU A 139 -20.70 -1.52 -0.08
CA LEU A 139 -19.36 -1.57 -0.68
C LEU A 139 -18.92 -0.21 -1.22
N TRP A 140 -17.71 0.18 -0.87
CA TRP A 140 -17.02 1.37 -1.34
C TRP A 140 -15.64 1.04 -1.87
N LEU A 141 -15.34 1.51 -3.08
CA LEU A 141 -13.96 1.64 -3.56
C LEU A 141 -13.35 2.87 -2.88
N ILE A 142 -12.44 2.61 -1.95
CA ILE A 142 -11.83 3.64 -1.11
C ILE A 142 -10.68 4.33 -1.82
N GLU A 143 -9.85 3.54 -2.50
CA GLU A 143 -8.66 4.04 -3.18
C GLU A 143 -8.42 3.24 -4.47
N LEU A 144 -8.03 3.93 -5.54
CA LEU A 144 -7.63 3.34 -6.81
C LEU A 144 -6.42 4.12 -7.33
N VAL A 145 -5.24 3.52 -7.22
CA VAL A 145 -3.98 4.18 -7.56
C VAL A 145 -3.34 3.46 -8.73
N ALA A 146 -3.21 4.17 -9.84
CA ALA A 146 -2.55 3.71 -11.06
C ALA A 146 -1.53 4.77 -11.51
N PRO A 147 -0.32 4.81 -10.92
CA PRO A 147 0.64 5.89 -11.14
C PRO A 147 1.17 5.97 -12.58
N PHE A 148 0.96 4.92 -13.37
CA PHE A 148 1.37 4.83 -14.77
C PHE A 148 0.20 5.00 -15.75
N ALA A 149 -1.00 5.34 -15.27
CA ALA A 149 -2.15 5.58 -16.13
C ALA A 149 -1.94 6.84 -16.98
N THR A 150 -2.30 6.73 -18.25
CA THR A 150 -2.33 7.83 -19.21
C THR A 150 -3.67 7.78 -19.96
N PRO A 151 -4.16 8.90 -20.51
CA PRO A 151 -5.36 8.88 -21.33
C PRO A 151 -5.32 7.87 -22.48
N GLU A 152 -4.12 7.56 -22.98
CA GLU A 152 -3.91 6.65 -24.12
C GLU A 152 -3.91 5.18 -23.71
N ASN A 153 -3.38 4.82 -22.55
CA ASN A 153 -3.21 3.41 -22.16
C ASN A 153 -4.40 2.79 -21.44
N LYS A 154 -5.39 3.61 -21.04
CA LYS A 154 -6.65 3.18 -20.40
C LYS A 154 -6.48 2.28 -19.17
N LEU A 155 -5.36 2.45 -18.44
CA LEU A 155 -5.04 1.57 -17.31
C LEU A 155 -6.08 1.67 -16.18
N ASN A 156 -6.56 2.88 -15.88
CA ASN A 156 -7.60 3.09 -14.88
C ASN A 156 -8.89 2.34 -15.23
N GLU A 157 -9.33 2.44 -16.48
CA GLU A 157 -10.53 1.79 -16.98
C GLU A 157 -10.38 0.26 -16.97
N ALA A 158 -9.22 -0.26 -17.37
CA ALA A 158 -8.93 -1.68 -17.32
C ALA A 158 -8.94 -2.22 -15.89
N MET A 159 -8.33 -1.49 -14.94
CA MET A 159 -8.35 -1.86 -13.52
C MET A 159 -9.77 -1.82 -12.95
N LEU A 160 -10.55 -0.78 -13.26
CA LEU A 160 -11.93 -0.66 -12.79
C LEU A 160 -12.83 -1.77 -13.38
N ALA A 161 -12.67 -2.10 -14.67
CA ALA A 161 -13.39 -3.20 -15.31
C ALA A 161 -13.08 -4.53 -14.64
N ASP A 162 -11.80 -4.81 -14.36
CA ASP A 162 -11.40 -6.03 -13.65
C ASP A 162 -11.97 -6.10 -12.22
N LEU A 163 -12.05 -4.97 -11.49
CA LEU A 163 -12.76 -4.93 -10.21
C LEU A 163 -14.23 -5.30 -10.37
N ILE A 164 -14.92 -4.70 -11.35
CA ILE A 164 -16.34 -4.96 -11.62
C ILE A 164 -16.58 -6.44 -11.94
N ASP A 165 -15.78 -7.02 -12.84
CA ASP A 165 -16.01 -8.36 -13.37
C ASP A 165 -15.58 -9.47 -12.42
N ASN A 166 -14.53 -9.22 -11.61
CA ASN A 166 -13.85 -10.27 -10.85
C ASN A 166 -13.88 -10.09 -9.33
N VAL A 167 -14.05 -8.87 -8.80
CA VAL A 167 -14.02 -8.61 -7.34
C VAL A 167 -15.39 -8.22 -6.81
N PHE A 168 -16.07 -7.31 -7.50
CA PHE A 168 -17.37 -6.74 -7.14
C PHE A 168 -18.50 -7.31 -7.99
N LYS A 169 -18.26 -8.50 -8.57
CA LYS A 169 -19.20 -9.15 -9.47
C LYS A 169 -20.59 -9.25 -8.81
N ASP A 170 -21.61 -8.83 -9.57
CA ASP A 170 -23.01 -8.82 -9.15
C ASP A 170 -23.29 -7.95 -7.91
N ARG A 171 -22.40 -7.02 -7.58
CA ARG A 171 -22.57 -6.07 -6.46
C ARG A 171 -22.56 -4.63 -6.93
N LYS A 172 -23.43 -3.84 -6.31
CA LYS A 172 -23.33 -2.39 -6.34
C LYS A 172 -22.19 -1.93 -5.44
N PHE A 173 -21.46 -0.93 -5.89
CA PHE A 173 -20.47 -0.25 -5.08
C PHE A 173 -20.44 1.24 -5.36
N LYS A 174 -19.91 1.99 -4.41
CA LYS A 174 -19.77 3.44 -4.50
C LYS A 174 -18.31 3.85 -4.55
N LEU A 175 -18.05 5.01 -5.12
CA LEU A 175 -16.73 5.62 -5.16
C LEU A 175 -16.84 7.14 -5.24
N HIS A 176 -15.76 7.82 -4.87
CA HIS A 176 -15.60 9.23 -5.15
C HIS A 176 -14.81 9.44 -6.44
N LEU A 177 -15.40 10.15 -7.40
CA LEU A 177 -14.70 10.64 -8.58
C LEU A 177 -14.33 12.10 -8.38
N ILE A 178 -13.18 12.50 -8.90
CA ILE A 178 -12.78 13.91 -8.96
C ILE A 178 -13.03 14.37 -10.38
N ASP A 179 -13.86 15.39 -10.54
CA ASP A 179 -14.05 16.06 -11.82
C ASP A 179 -12.70 16.70 -12.21
N PRO A 180 -12.12 16.33 -13.37
CA PRO A 180 -10.81 16.82 -13.77
C PRO A 180 -10.80 18.32 -14.14
N SER A 181 -11.96 18.91 -14.42
CA SER A 181 -12.13 20.32 -14.81
C SER A 181 -12.39 21.23 -13.61
N THR A 182 -13.17 20.77 -12.62
CA THR A 182 -13.53 21.58 -11.45
C THR A 182 -12.75 21.19 -10.20
N GLY A 183 -12.17 19.98 -10.16
CA GLY A 183 -11.56 19.38 -8.97
C GLY A 183 -12.60 18.96 -7.92
N GLU A 184 -13.89 19.10 -8.22
CA GLU A 184 -14.96 18.72 -7.30
C GLU A 184 -15.06 17.22 -7.17
N ARG A 185 -15.36 16.77 -5.94
CA ARG A 185 -15.51 15.36 -5.63
C ARG A 185 -16.99 14.98 -5.71
N GLU A 186 -17.32 14.04 -6.59
CA GLU A 186 -18.66 13.50 -6.76
C GLU A 186 -18.73 12.06 -6.23
N GLU A 187 -19.79 11.72 -5.50
CA GLU A 187 -20.12 10.32 -5.19
C GLU A 187 -20.83 9.68 -6.38
N LYS A 188 -20.36 8.52 -6.81
CA LYS A 188 -21.00 7.72 -7.86
C LYS A 188 -21.29 6.31 -7.36
N GLU A 189 -22.42 5.76 -7.78
CA GLU A 189 -22.74 4.34 -7.61
C GLU A 189 -22.57 3.62 -8.96
N ILE A 190 -21.88 2.48 -8.94
CA ILE A 190 -21.61 1.62 -10.10
C ILE A 190 -22.13 0.21 -9.80
N GLY A 191 -22.62 -0.47 -10.83
CA GLY A 191 -23.10 -1.84 -10.75
C GLY A 191 -24.57 -1.95 -10.38
N GLY A 192 -25.05 -3.20 -10.34
CA GLY A 192 -26.46 -3.55 -10.34
C GLY A 192 -26.85 -4.25 -11.63
#